data_AF-A0A2V6DAD5-F1
#
_entry.id   AF-A0A2V6DAD5-F1
#
_cell.length_a   1.000
_cell.length_b   1.000
_cell.length_c   1.000
_cell.angle_alpha   90.00
_cell.angle_beta   90.00
_cell.angle_gamma   90.00
#
_symmetry.space_group_name_H-M   'P 1'
#
loop_
_entity.id
_entity.type
_entity.pdbx_description
1 polymer ?
#
loop_
_entity_poly.entity_id
_entity_poly.type
_entity_poly.pdbx_seq_one_letter_code
_entity_poly.pdbx_strand_id
1 'polypeptide(L)' 'FFLTTKSKRPYYDVKFQNDDFLVFGRETKGLPEDLLAANLDNCITIPMHGARSLNLATAVAIVLFEAVRQQR' A
#
# COMPACT_ATOMS: atom_id res chain seq x y z
N PHE A 1 1.68 -6.83 2.81
CA PHE A 1 1.09 -5.49 3.01
C PHE A 1 -0.10 -5.24 2.10
N PHE A 2 -1.17 -4.67 2.65
CA PHE A 2 -2.40 -4.31 1.94
C PHE A 2 -2.43 -2.80 1.71
N LEU A 3 -2.44 -2.36 0.47
CA LEU A 3 -2.41 -0.94 0.14
C LEU A 3 -3.82 -0.37 0.05
N THR A 4 -4.08 0.66 0.85
CA THR A 4 -5.39 1.31 0.92
C THR A 4 -5.27 2.77 1.35
N THR A 5 -6.17 3.61 0.86
CA THR A 5 -6.31 5.00 1.35
C THR A 5 -6.95 5.08 2.73
N LYS A 6 -7.48 3.96 3.24
CA LYS A 6 -8.13 3.86 4.55
C LYS A 6 -7.17 3.59 5.71
N SER A 7 -5.87 3.44 5.46
CA SER A 7 -4.84 3.28 6.50
C SER A 7 -4.21 4.64 6.84
N LYS A 8 -3.80 4.80 8.10
CA LYS A 8 -3.00 5.95 8.56
C LYS A 8 -1.50 5.68 8.54
N ARG A 9 -1.08 4.43 8.30
CA ARG A 9 0.34 4.03 8.34
C ARG A 9 0.98 4.25 6.96
N PRO A 10 1.93 5.18 6.82
CA PRO A 10 2.66 5.37 5.56
C PRO A 10 3.45 4.13 5.15
N TYR A 11 3.57 3.91 3.83
CA TYR A 11 4.34 2.79 3.28
C TYR A 11 5.85 2.85 3.60
N TYR A 12 6.40 4.03 3.90
CA TYR A 12 7.81 4.19 4.25
C TYR A 12 8.10 3.99 5.75
N ASP A 13 7.06 3.80 6.58
CA ASP A 13 7.21 3.50 8.02
C ASP A 13 7.26 1.98 8.30
N VAL A 14 7.09 1.14 7.27
CA VAL A 14 7.27 -0.31 7.38
C VAL A 14 8.68 -0.71 6.98
N LYS A 15 9.13 -1.84 7.55
CA LYS A 15 10.34 -2.53 7.11
C LYS A 15 9.92 -3.66 6.19
N PHE A 16 10.26 -3.55 4.91
CA PHE A 16 10.01 -4.60 3.93
C PHE A 16 11.07 -5.71 4.05
N GLN A 17 10.63 -6.95 3.87
CA GLN A 17 11.46 -8.15 3.87
C GLN A 17 11.33 -8.89 2.54
N ASN A 18 12.30 -9.77 2.27
CA ASN A 18 12.15 -10.73 1.18
C ASN A 18 10.88 -11.56 1.43
N ASP A 19 10.19 -11.91 0.35
CA ASP A 19 8.92 -12.67 0.35
C ASP A 19 7.68 -11.90 0.85
N ASP A 20 7.80 -10.59 1.12
CA ASP A 20 6.63 -9.76 1.37
C ASP A 20 5.74 -9.64 0.13
N PHE A 21 4.43 -9.83 0.32
CA PHE A 21 3.44 -9.57 -0.71
C PHE A 21 2.94 -8.13 -0.65
N LEU A 22 2.88 -7.46 -1.79
CA LEU A 22 2.23 -6.16 -1.94
C LEU A 22 0.87 -6.36 -2.62
N VAL A 23 -0.22 -6.16 -1.88
CA VAL A 23 -1.58 -6.43 -2.34
C VAL A 23 -2.28 -5.10 -2.67
N PHE A 24 -2.74 -4.97 -3.90
CA PHE A 24 -3.42 -3.78 -4.40
C PHE A 24 -4.85 -4.11 -4.82
N GLY A 25 -5.75 -3.17 -4.54
CA GLY A 25 -7.14 -3.25 -4.94
C GLY A 25 -7.38 -2.86 -6.39
N ARG A 26 -8.62 -3.03 -6.84
CA ARG A 26 -9.07 -2.52 -8.15
C ARG A 26 -9.04 -0.99 -8.14
N GLU A 27 -8.67 -0.37 -9.25
CA GLU A 27 -8.56 1.09 -9.35
C GLU A 27 -9.83 1.84 -8.89
N THR A 28 -11.00 1.31 -9.23
CA THR A 28 -12.28 1.94 -8.91
C THR A 28 -12.86 1.57 -7.55
N LYS A 29 -12.54 0.39 -7.01
CA LYS A 29 -13.20 -0.17 -5.83
C LYS A 29 -12.27 -0.40 -4.64
N GLY A 30 -10.95 -0.33 -4.85
CA GLY A 30 -9.96 -0.70 -3.85
C GLY A 30 -10.03 -2.18 -3.47
N LEU A 31 -9.57 -2.48 -2.26
CA LEU A 31 -9.65 -3.81 -1.64
C LEU A 31 -10.99 -3.99 -0.91
N PRO A 32 -11.53 -5.21 -0.85
CA PRO A 32 -12.70 -5.53 -0.04
C PRO A 32 -12.51 -5.11 1.43
N GLU A 33 -13.57 -4.59 2.07
CA GLU A 33 -13.48 -4.06 3.43
C GLU A 33 -13.24 -5.13 4.49
N ASP A 34 -13.83 -6.31 4.31
CA ASP A 34 -13.62 -7.52 5.12
C ASP A 34 -12.15 -7.97 5.09
N LEU A 35 -11.52 -7.93 3.91
CA LEU A 35 -10.10 -8.24 3.76
C LEU A 35 -9.22 -7.23 4.51
N LEU A 36 -9.55 -5.94 4.44
CA LEU A 36 -8.82 -4.89 5.18
C LEU A 36 -9.02 -5.04 6.69
N ALA A 37 -10.26 -5.26 7.14
CA ALA A 37 -10.60 -5.42 8.55
C ALA A 37 -9.88 -6.62 9.18
N ALA A 38 -9.71 -7.71 8.44
CA ALA A 38 -8.96 -8.89 8.89
C ALA A 38 -7.44 -8.67 8.95
N ASN A 39 -6.91 -7.59 8.35
CA ASN A 39 -5.47 -7.36 8.17
C ASN A 39 -5.02 -5.94 8.52
N LEU A 40 -5.71 -5.28 9.47
CA LEU A 40 -5.50 -3.86 9.79
C LEU A 40 -4.03 -3.51 10.09
N ASP A 41 -3.32 -4.38 10.82
CA ASP A 41 -1.91 -4.16 11.21
C ASP A 41 -0.94 -4.10 10.01
N ASN A 42 -1.34 -4.75 8.91
CA ASN A 42 -0.59 -4.83 7.66
C ASN A 42 -1.12 -3.88 6.58
N CYS A 43 -2.09 -3.03 6.92
CA CYS A 43 -2.61 -2.02 6.00
C CYS A 43 -1.69 -0.79 5.99
N ILE A 44 -1.25 -0.39 4.81
CA ILE A 44 -0.40 0.79 4.60
C ILE A 44 -1.00 1.71 3.53
N THR A 45 -0.54 2.96 3.52
CA THR A 45 -1.01 3.98 2.60
C THR A 45 0.14 4.75 1.95
N ILE A 46 -0.13 5.32 0.77
CA ILE A 46 0.70 6.37 0.19
C ILE A 46 0.10 7.70 0.65
N PRO A 47 0.81 8.49 1.48
CA PRO A 47 0.28 9.77 1.92
C PRO A 47 -0.02 10.69 0.73
N MET A 48 -1.26 11.19 0.65
CA MET A 48 -1.70 12.12 -0.39
C MET A 48 -2.38 13.32 0.27
N HIS A 49 -2.09 14.53 -0.23
CA HIS A 49 -2.69 15.77 0.26
C HIS A 49 -3.54 16.40 -0.84
N GLY A 50 -4.86 16.51 -0.63
CA GLY A 50 -5.77 17.24 -1.51
C GLY A 50 -5.96 16.67 -2.93
N ALA A 51 -5.35 15.52 -3.25
CA ALA A 51 -5.42 14.89 -4.56
C ALA A 51 -6.34 13.66 -4.57
N ARG A 52 -6.85 13.31 -5.75
CA ARG A 52 -7.45 11.98 -5.97
C ARG A 52 -6.37 10.91 -5.84
N SER A 53 -6.80 9.67 -5.60
CA SER A 53 -5.91 8.52 -5.63
C SER A 53 -5.06 8.49 -6.89
N LEU A 54 -3.80 8.12 -6.75
CA LEU A 54 -2.91 7.82 -7.87
C LEU A 54 -3.50 6.70 -8.72
N ASN A 55 -3.13 6.67 -10.01
CA ASN A 55 -3.43 5.50 -10.82
C ASN A 55 -2.75 4.26 -10.21
N LEU A 56 -3.28 3.08 -10.51
CA LEU A 56 -2.81 1.83 -9.91
C LEU A 56 -1.33 1.55 -10.21
N ALA A 57 -0.88 1.78 -11.45
CA ALA A 57 0.49 1.51 -11.86
C ALA A 57 1.52 2.36 -11.10
N THR A 58 1.24 3.65 -10.91
CA THR A 58 2.08 4.58 -10.14
C THR A 58 2.10 4.20 -8.66
N ALA A 59 0.96 3.82 -8.08
CA ALA A 59 0.91 3.34 -6.70
C ALA A 59 1.78 2.08 -6.50
N VAL A 60 1.70 1.13 -7.44
CA VAL A 60 2.54 -0.09 -7.43
C VAL A 60 4.02 0.27 -7.51
N ALA A 61 4.40 1.12 -8.48
CA ALA A 61 5.79 1.52 -8.66
C ALA A 61 6.36 2.19 -7.40
N ILE A 62 5.65 3.13 -6.78
CA ILE A 62 6.12 3.84 -5.59
C ILE A 62 6.49 2.87 -4.46
N VAL A 63 5.59 1.94 -4.13
CA VAL A 63 5.80 1.05 -2.98
C VAL A 63 6.78 -0.06 -3.30
N LEU A 64 6.75 -0.60 -4.52
CA LEU A 64 7.71 -1.62 -4.96
C LEU A 64 9.14 -1.09 -4.93
N PHE A 65 9.38 0.10 -5.48
CA PHE A 65 10.73 0.66 -5.51
C PHE A 65 11.23 1.06 -4.12
N GLU A 66 10.36 1.45 -3.19
CA GLU A 66 10.75 1.62 -1.79
C GLU A 66 11.11 0.30 -1.12
N ALA A 67 10.33 -0.77 -1.34
CA ALA A 67 10.66 -2.10 -0.82
C ALA A 67 12.04 -2.57 -1.33
N VAL A 68 12.30 -2.40 -2.63
CA VAL A 68 13.61 -2.69 -3.24
C VAL A 68 14.71 -1.80 -2.66
N ARG A 69 14.44 -0.52 -2.39
CA ARG A 69 15.42 0.41 -1.79
C ARG A 69 15.83 -0.04 -0.38
N GLN A 70 14.91 -0.57 0.42
CA GLN A 70 15.21 -1.05 1.77
C GLN A 70 16.03 -2.36 1.79
N GLN A 71 16.03 -3.11 0.69
CA GLN A 71 16.71 -4.40 0.56
C GLN A 71 18.05 -4.31 -0.19
N ARG A 72 18.45 -3.11 -0.61
CA ARG A 72 19.82 -2.83 -1.04
C ARG A 72 20.71 -2.61 0.15
#